data_AF-A0A2E2RS36-F1
#
_entry.id   AF-A0A2E2RS36-F1
#
_cell.length_a   1.000
_cell.length_b   1.000
_cell.length_c   1.000
_cell.angle_alpha   90.00
_cell.angle_beta   90.00
_cell.angle_gamma   90.00
#
_symmetry.space_group_name_H-M   'P 1'
#
loop_
_entity.id
_entity.type
_entity.pdbx_description
1 polymer ?
#
loop_
_entity_poly.entity_id
_entity_poly.type
_entity_poly.pdbx_seq_one_letter_code
_entity_poly.pdbx_strand_id
1 'polypeptide(L)'
;MPTPNEIREQIATLEKQLREAEEAERKAALVGDAKRATALLTLMRESQKEIERLFPGTFSGEKWEAITPQAWPRDTSFKRAADLSETEIQNARDAGKDAVAKLKTK
;
A
#
# COMPACT_ATOMS: atom_id res chain seq x y z
N MET A 1 -9.53 49.38 -2.17
CA MET A 1 -10.13 48.22 -2.86
C MET A 1 -9.11 47.68 -3.84
N PRO A 2 -8.94 46.35 -3.94
CA PRO A 2 -7.99 45.77 -4.88
C PRO A 2 -8.39 46.14 -6.31
N THR A 3 -7.39 46.43 -7.13
CA THR A 3 -7.55 46.72 -8.55
C THR A 3 -7.96 45.45 -9.31
N PRO A 4 -8.58 45.58 -10.49
CA PRO A 4 -8.91 44.42 -11.31
C PRO A 4 -7.72 43.51 -11.64
N ASN A 5 -6.49 44.05 -11.71
CA ASN A 5 -5.29 43.26 -11.93
C ASN A 5 -4.86 42.49 -10.67
N GLU A 6 -4.89 43.13 -9.50
CA GLU A 6 -4.63 42.46 -8.22
C GLU A 6 -5.62 41.32 -7.95
N ILE A 7 -6.89 41.50 -8.35
CA ILE A 7 -7.92 40.45 -8.26
C ILE A 7 -7.57 39.27 -9.17
N ARG A 8 -7.13 39.52 -10.41
CA ARG A 8 -6.71 38.45 -11.35
C ARG A 8 -5.50 37.67 -10.85
N GLU A 9 -4.51 38.35 -10.27
CA GLU A 9 -3.32 37.73 -9.69
C GLU A 9 -3.68 36.87 -8.47
N GLN A 10 -4.60 37.33 -7.62
CA GLN A 10 -5.10 36.55 -6.49
C GLN A 10 -5.84 35.29 -6.95
N ILE A 11 -6.70 35.38 -7.97
CA ILE A 11 -7.39 34.21 -8.53
C ILE A 11 -6.37 33.20 -9.07
N ALA A 12 -5.39 33.63 -9.87
CA ALA A 12 -4.36 32.74 -10.41
C ALA A 12 -3.54 32.05 -9.30
N THR A 13 -3.29 32.76 -8.20
CA THR A 13 -2.60 32.21 -7.02
C THR A 13 -3.46 31.15 -6.33
N LEU A 14 -4.74 31.44 -6.10
CA LEU A 14 -5.67 30.50 -5.46
C LEU A 14 -5.91 29.25 -6.32
N GLU A 15 -6.03 29.39 -7.64
CA GLU A 15 -6.14 28.26 -8.57
C GLU A 15 -4.89 27.37 -8.54
N LYS A 16 -3.69 27.98 -8.44
CA LYS A 16 -2.45 27.24 -8.29
C LYS A 16 -2.42 26.47 -6.97
N GLN A 17 -2.75 27.12 -5.86
CA GLN A 17 -2.79 26.50 -4.54
C GLN A 17 -3.81 25.35 -4.47
N LEU A 18 -4.98 25.51 -5.10
CA LEU A 18 -6.00 24.46 -5.16
C LEU A 18 -5.48 23.23 -5.90
N ARG A 19 -4.85 23.42 -7.07
CA ARG A 19 -4.24 22.30 -7.83
C ARG A 19 -3.15 21.58 -7.04
N GLU A 20 -2.28 22.33 -6.36
CA GLU A 20 -1.22 21.75 -5.52
C GLU A 20 -1.81 20.94 -4.35
N ALA A 21 -2.88 21.42 -3.73
CA ALA A 21 -3.57 20.71 -2.66
C ALA A 21 -4.25 19.41 -3.16
N GLU A 22 -4.93 19.45 -4.30
CA GLU A 22 -5.55 18.26 -4.92
C GLU A 22 -4.52 17.21 -5.33
N GLU A 23 -3.37 17.64 -5.86
CA GLU A 23 -2.26 16.72 -6.18
C GLU A 23 -1.64 16.11 -4.92
N ALA A 24 -1.49 16.88 -3.84
CA ALA A 24 -1.00 16.38 -2.56
C ALA A 24 -1.96 15.35 -1.96
N GLU A 25 -3.27 15.59 -2.01
CA GLU A 25 -4.29 14.65 -1.55
C GLU A 25 -4.26 13.34 -2.35
N ARG A 26 -4.18 13.42 -3.68
CA ARG A 26 -4.06 12.23 -4.54
C ARG A 26 -2.80 11.42 -4.23
N LYS A 27 -1.66 12.08 -4.01
CA LYS A 27 -0.40 11.42 -3.63
C LYS A 27 -0.53 10.74 -2.25
N ALA A 28 -1.14 11.42 -1.29
CA ALA A 28 -1.36 10.86 0.05
C ALA A 28 -2.27 9.63 0.02
N ALA A 29 -3.34 9.65 -0.79
CA ALA A 29 -4.21 8.51 -1.00
C ALA A 29 -3.45 7.31 -1.59
N LEU A 30 -2.66 7.54 -2.64
CA LEU A 30 -1.83 6.51 -3.27
C LEU A 30 -0.82 5.89 -2.29
N VAL A 31 -0.20 6.70 -1.43
CA VAL A 31 0.68 6.26 -0.34
C VAL A 31 -0.07 5.37 0.65
N GLY A 32 -1.28 5.76 1.05
CA GLY A 32 -2.15 4.95 1.92
C GLY A 32 -2.49 3.59 1.31
N ASP A 33 -2.89 3.59 0.03
CA ASP A 33 -3.24 2.37 -0.70
C ASP A 33 -2.02 1.46 -0.89
N ALA A 34 -0.85 1.99 -1.21
CA ALA A 34 0.38 1.22 -1.35
C ALA A 34 0.82 0.56 -0.04
N LYS A 35 0.71 1.26 1.09
CA LYS A 35 0.95 0.69 2.43
C LYS A 35 -0.03 -0.44 2.73
N ARG A 36 -1.32 -0.23 2.44
CA ARG A 36 -2.36 -1.25 2.65
C ARG A 36 -2.14 -2.48 1.77
N ALA A 37 -1.84 -2.28 0.49
CA ALA A 37 -1.55 -3.38 -0.45
C ALA A 37 -0.33 -4.19 0.00
N THR A 38 0.72 -3.53 0.48
CA THR A 38 1.92 -4.18 1.03
C THR A 38 1.57 -5.04 2.26
N ALA A 39 0.82 -4.48 3.21
CA ALA A 39 0.40 -5.21 4.41
C ALA A 39 -0.46 -6.44 4.06
N LEU A 40 -1.42 -6.29 3.14
CA LEU A 40 -2.28 -7.39 2.67
C LEU A 40 -1.48 -8.49 1.98
N LEU A 41 -0.52 -8.12 1.12
CA LEU A 41 0.34 -9.07 0.44
C LEU A 41 1.21 -9.85 1.43
N THR A 42 1.76 -9.18 2.45
CA THR A 42 2.50 -9.85 3.52
C THR A 42 1.60 -10.78 4.33
N LEU A 43 0.40 -10.33 4.69
CA LEU A 43 -0.61 -11.14 5.37
C LEU A 43 -0.93 -12.42 4.57
N MET A 44 -1.14 -12.32 3.26
CA MET A 44 -1.36 -13.51 2.43
C MET A 44 -0.21 -14.50 2.52
N ARG A 45 1.05 -14.02 2.50
CA ARG A 45 2.24 -14.89 2.52
C ARG A 45 2.40 -15.59 3.85
N GLU A 46 2.18 -14.86 4.93
CA GLU A 46 2.26 -15.42 6.28
C GLU A 46 1.10 -16.36 6.57
N SER A 47 -0.12 -16.04 6.14
CA SER A 47 -1.28 -16.94 6.25
C SER A 47 -1.06 -18.25 5.50
N GLN A 48 -0.52 -18.20 4.28
CA GLN A 48 -0.23 -19.41 3.51
C GLN A 48 0.79 -20.30 4.24
N LYS A 49 1.90 -19.71 4.73
CA LYS A 49 2.89 -20.44 5.52
C LYS A 49 2.27 -21.07 6.76
N GLU A 50 1.39 -20.35 7.43
CA GLU A 50 0.74 -20.83 8.66
C GLU A 50 -0.22 -21.98 8.38
N ILE A 51 -1.03 -21.89 7.33
CA ILE A 51 -1.93 -22.97 6.92
C ILE A 51 -1.13 -24.21 6.54
N GLU A 52 -0.07 -24.06 5.76
CA GLU A 52 0.81 -25.18 5.38
C GLU A 52 1.52 -25.80 6.60
N ARG A 53 1.86 -24.98 7.61
CA ARG A 53 2.41 -25.47 8.88
C ARG A 53 1.40 -26.29 9.68
N LEU A 54 0.14 -25.85 9.73
CA LEU A 54 -0.94 -26.53 10.47
C LEU A 54 -1.43 -27.79 9.75
N PHE A 55 -1.52 -27.75 8.43
CA PHE A 55 -1.99 -28.83 7.56
C PHE A 55 -1.05 -28.97 6.37
N PRO A 56 0.06 -29.73 6.51
CA PRO A 56 1.02 -29.93 5.44
C PRO A 56 0.39 -30.55 4.19
N GLY A 57 0.77 -30.05 3.01
CA GLY A 57 0.24 -30.47 1.73
C GLY A 57 -1.06 -29.79 1.32
N THR A 58 -1.58 -28.83 2.10
CA THR A 58 -2.81 -28.08 1.75
C THR A 58 -2.69 -27.38 0.40
N PHE A 59 -1.50 -26.86 0.10
CA PHE A 59 -1.21 -26.22 -1.19
C PHE A 59 -0.47 -27.12 -2.17
N SER A 60 -0.44 -28.44 -1.95
CA SER A 60 0.14 -29.39 -2.90
C SER A 60 -0.86 -29.72 -4.01
N GLY A 61 -0.45 -29.56 -5.27
CA GLY A 61 -1.25 -29.85 -6.46
C GLY A 61 -1.30 -28.71 -7.48
N GLU A 62 -1.51 -29.08 -8.74
CA GLU A 62 -1.44 -28.19 -9.92
C GLU A 62 -2.32 -26.93 -9.80
N LYS A 63 -3.47 -27.02 -9.12
CA LYS A 63 -4.39 -25.89 -8.92
C LYS A 63 -3.78 -24.77 -8.07
N TRP A 64 -2.90 -25.10 -7.13
CA TRP A 64 -2.27 -24.14 -6.23
C TRP A 64 -0.92 -23.66 -6.75
N GLU A 65 -0.21 -24.45 -7.56
CA GLU A 65 1.09 -24.09 -8.14
C GLU A 65 1.06 -22.75 -8.89
N ALA A 66 -0.02 -22.50 -9.64
CA ALA A 66 -0.24 -21.24 -10.37
C ALA A 66 -0.47 -20.01 -9.46
N ILE A 67 -0.81 -20.23 -8.18
CA ILE A 67 -1.18 -19.19 -7.20
C ILE A 67 -0.16 -19.14 -6.06
N THR A 68 1.00 -19.78 -6.22
CA THR A 68 2.06 -19.81 -5.20
C THR A 68 2.67 -18.43 -4.96
N PRO A 69 3.31 -18.18 -3.80
CA PRO A 69 3.90 -16.89 -3.44
C PRO A 69 4.86 -16.32 -4.49
N GLN A 70 5.49 -17.19 -5.28
CA GLN A 70 6.41 -16.87 -6.35
C GLN A 70 5.71 -16.16 -7.51
N ALA A 71 4.44 -16.44 -7.74
CA ALA A 71 3.60 -15.79 -8.75
C ALA A 71 3.00 -14.46 -8.26
N TRP A 72 3.04 -14.18 -6.95
CA TRP A 72 2.47 -12.95 -6.40
C TRP A 72 3.33 -11.73 -6.68
N PRO A 73 2.71 -10.54 -6.80
CA PRO A 73 3.44 -9.30 -7.01
C PRO A 73 4.48 -9.05 -5.91
N ARG A 74 5.55 -8.35 -6.25
CA ARG A 74 6.52 -7.84 -5.27
C ARG A 74 6.05 -6.48 -4.77
N ASP A 75 6.17 -6.27 -3.47
CA ASP A 75 5.85 -4.98 -2.83
C ASP A 75 6.75 -3.82 -3.29
N THR A 76 7.89 -4.12 -3.90
CA THR A 76 8.75 -3.14 -4.58
C THR A 76 8.01 -2.39 -5.71
N SER A 77 6.99 -2.98 -6.31
CA SER A 77 6.13 -2.30 -7.28
C SER A 77 5.30 -1.19 -6.61
N PHE A 78 4.68 -1.48 -5.46
CA PHE A 78 3.92 -0.50 -4.68
C PHE A 78 4.82 0.58 -4.09
N LYS A 79 6.00 0.20 -3.60
CA LYS A 79 7.02 1.13 -3.12
C LYS A 79 7.34 2.19 -4.17
N ARG A 80 7.64 1.76 -5.41
CA ARG A 80 8.00 2.66 -6.51
C ARG A 80 6.82 3.49 -6.98
N ALA A 81 5.62 2.90 -7.05
CA ALA A 81 4.43 3.60 -7.51
C ALA A 81 4.04 4.77 -6.58
N ALA A 82 4.23 4.61 -5.27
CA ALA A 82 3.85 5.59 -4.27
C ALA A 82 5.05 6.32 -3.62
N ASP A 83 6.26 6.15 -4.15
CA ASP A 83 7.52 6.69 -3.63
C ASP A 83 7.70 6.49 -2.11
N LEU A 84 7.40 5.28 -1.64
CA LEU A 84 7.51 4.95 -0.22
C LEU A 84 8.98 4.80 0.19
N SER A 85 9.30 5.26 1.40
CA SER A 85 10.57 4.94 2.06
C SER A 85 10.67 3.46 2.43
N GLU A 86 11.90 2.98 2.65
CA GLU A 86 12.12 1.60 3.13
C GLU A 86 11.46 1.36 4.49
N THR A 87 11.50 2.36 5.38
CA THR A 87 10.85 2.29 6.70
C THR A 87 9.34 2.13 6.58
N GLU A 88 8.69 2.85 5.66
CA GLU A 88 7.24 2.74 5.45
C GLU A 88 6.83 1.38 4.89
N ILE A 89 7.59 0.85 3.95
CA ILE A 89 7.39 -0.52 3.44
C ILE A 89 7.58 -1.54 4.57
N GLN A 90 8.61 -1.38 5.39
CA GLN A 90 8.90 -2.30 6.48
C GLN A 90 7.78 -2.29 7.53
N ASN A 91 7.32 -1.12 7.94
CA ASN A 91 6.18 -0.98 8.87
C ASN A 91 4.91 -1.63 8.30
N ALA A 92 4.65 -1.46 6.99
CA ALA A 92 3.51 -2.10 6.34
C ALA A 92 3.63 -3.64 6.32
N ARG A 93 4.82 -4.17 6.05
CA ARG A 93 5.09 -5.62 6.14
C ARG A 93 4.83 -6.14 7.55
N ASP A 94 5.35 -5.44 8.56
CA ASP A 94 5.25 -5.88 9.94
C ASP A 94 3.79 -5.85 10.43
N ALA A 95 2.99 -4.86 10.02
CA ALA A 95 1.55 -4.85 10.25
C ALA A 95 0.84 -6.10 9.66
N GLY A 96 1.26 -6.54 8.46
CA GLY A 96 0.75 -7.77 7.84
C GLY A 96 1.11 -9.04 8.62
N LYS A 97 2.35 -9.13 9.13
CA LYS A 97 2.79 -10.25 9.98
C LYS A 97 2.05 -10.27 11.33
N ASP A 98 1.92 -9.10 11.95
CA ASP A 98 1.25 -8.94 13.25
C ASP A 98 -0.21 -9.36 13.19
N ALA A 99 -0.89 -9.12 12.07
CA ALA A 99 -2.27 -9.56 11.85
C ALA A 99 -2.39 -11.09 11.93
N VAL A 100 -1.45 -11.85 11.35
CA VAL A 100 -1.42 -13.32 11.49
C VAL A 100 -1.02 -13.75 12.90
N ALA A 101 -0.02 -13.09 13.49
CA ALA A 101 0.42 -13.41 14.84
C ALA A 101 -0.70 -13.30 15.88
N LYS A 102 -1.57 -12.29 15.74
CA LYS A 102 -2.76 -12.10 16.60
C LYS A 102 -3.79 -13.23 16.50
N LEU A 103 -3.79 -14.01 15.42
CA LEU A 103 -4.66 -15.19 15.29
C LEU A 103 -4.13 -16.38 16.09
N LYS A 104 -2.83 -16.42 16.39
CA LYS A 104 -2.18 -17.51 17.16
C LYS A 104 -2.39 -17.40 18.66
N THR A 105 -2.74 -16.21 19.16
CA THR A 105 -2.83 -15.89 20.58
C THR A 105 -4.26 -15.95 21.14
N LYS A 106 -5.18 -16.63 20.43
CA LYS A 106 -6.51 -17.02 20.94
C LYS A 106 -6.58 -18.53 21.08
#